data_AF-A0A370LR56-F1
#
_entry.id   AF-A0A370LR56-F1
#
_cell.length_a   1.000
_cell.length_b   1.000
_cell.length_c   1.000
_cell.angle_alpha   90.00
_cell.angle_beta   90.00
_cell.angle_gamma   90.00
#
_symmetry.space_group_name_H-M   'P 1'
#
loop_
_entity.id
_entity.type
_entity.pdbx_description
1 polymer ?
#
loop_
_entity_poly.entity_id
_entity_poly.type
_entity_poly.pdbx_seq_one_letter_code
_entity_poly.pdbx_strand_id
1 'polypeptide(L)'
;MEKTLHNLSDSIVGIRGGNVSAGVLDTVKVVYHGQQTPLKHIAFVSKKDHAITIDPYEVEFTNQIANNLKDMGFNAYAFSKTRVVVNVPPPSGDQKKEIISHLRKLGEDAKIAIRNIRKKHRQKLDKNALKTEDKKIQEVTDSYIAEVDEIINGKISSL
;
A
#
# COMPACT_ATOMS: atom_id res chain seq x y z
N MET A 1 2.66 -0.72 20.93
CA MET A 1 2.76 0.38 19.97
C MET A 1 2.94 -0.18 18.56
N GLU A 2 3.79 -1.19 18.37
CA GLU A 2 3.94 -1.97 17.13
C GLU A 2 2.63 -2.40 16.44
N LYS A 3 1.64 -2.94 17.16
CA LYS A 3 0.32 -3.26 16.58
C LYS A 3 -0.36 -2.05 15.93
N THR A 4 -0.18 -0.86 16.49
CA THR A 4 -0.72 0.39 15.93
C THR A 4 -0.03 0.75 14.62
N LEU A 5 1.29 0.54 14.52
CA LEU A 5 2.01 0.70 13.25
C LEU A 5 1.55 -0.29 12.20
N HIS A 6 1.40 -1.57 12.56
CA HIS A 6 0.94 -2.59 11.62
C HIS A 6 -0.45 -2.24 11.05
N ASN A 7 -1.39 -1.86 11.92
CA ASN A 7 -2.71 -1.40 11.50
C ASN A 7 -2.64 -0.16 10.59
N LEU A 8 -1.72 0.77 10.87
CA LEU A 8 -1.52 1.96 10.06
C LEU A 8 -1.00 1.58 8.67
N SER A 9 0.02 0.70 8.60
CA SER A 9 0.58 0.19 7.36
C SER A 9 -0.50 -0.49 6.52
N ASP A 10 -1.31 -1.38 7.10
CA ASP A 10 -2.41 -2.06 6.40
C ASP A 10 -3.47 -1.08 5.88
N SER A 11 -3.83 -0.08 6.68
CA SER A 11 -4.80 0.95 6.27
C SER A 11 -4.29 1.79 5.09
N ILE A 12 -2.98 2.02 5.03
CA ILE A 12 -2.33 2.80 3.96
C ILE A 12 -2.14 1.98 2.68
N VAL A 13 -1.97 0.65 2.78
CA VAL A 13 -1.88 -0.25 1.61
C VAL A 13 -3.17 -0.18 0.77
N GLY A 14 -4.33 -0.08 1.41
CA GLY A 14 -5.62 0.05 0.72
C GLY A 14 -5.80 1.37 -0.04
N ILE A 15 -5.04 2.41 0.30
CA ILE A 15 -5.10 3.71 -0.37
C ILE A 15 -4.26 3.64 -1.66
N ARG A 16 -4.94 3.48 -2.79
CA ARG A 16 -4.34 3.51 -4.13
C ARG A 16 -3.76 4.91 -4.40
N GLY A 17 -2.44 5.02 -4.31
CA GLY A 17 -1.73 6.17 -4.87
C GLY A 17 -1.55 5.97 -6.37
N GLY A 18 -1.47 7.05 -7.14
CA GLY A 18 -1.27 7.01 -8.60
C GLY A 18 0.04 6.34 -9.04
N ASN A 19 0.84 5.89 -8.09
CA ASN A 19 2.13 5.24 -8.28
C ASN A 19 1.96 3.73 -8.01
N VAL A 20 1.48 3.00 -9.01
CA VAL A 20 1.30 1.55 -8.89
C VAL A 20 2.65 0.87 -9.05
N SER A 21 3.00 0.02 -8.10
CA SER A 21 4.14 -0.87 -8.20
C SER A 21 3.77 -2.04 -9.11
N ALA A 22 4.72 -2.53 -9.93
CA ALA A 22 4.55 -3.77 -10.66
C ALA A 22 4.17 -4.94 -9.73
N GLY A 23 4.55 -4.85 -8.44
CA GLY A 23 4.22 -5.81 -7.39
C GLY A 23 2.72 -6.03 -7.13
N VAL A 24 1.85 -5.10 -7.56
CA VAL A 24 0.39 -5.27 -7.42
C VAL A 24 -0.12 -6.45 -8.27
N LEU A 25 0.59 -6.78 -9.35
CA LEU A 25 0.25 -7.91 -10.22
C LEU A 25 0.96 -9.21 -9.85
N ASP A 26 1.78 -9.20 -8.79
CA ASP A 26 2.57 -10.38 -8.40
C ASP A 26 1.72 -11.51 -7.81
N THR A 27 0.62 -11.14 -7.17
CA THR A 27 -0.34 -12.08 -6.57
C THR A 27 -1.49 -12.45 -7.52
N VAL A 28 -1.53 -11.84 -8.71
CA VAL A 28 -2.58 -12.05 -9.70
C VAL A 28 -2.40 -13.39 -10.40
N LYS A 29 -3.45 -14.21 -10.37
CA LYS A 29 -3.54 -15.47 -11.11
C LYS A 29 -4.47 -15.31 -12.29
N VAL A 30 -4.01 -15.68 -13.48
CA VAL A 30 -4.78 -15.59 -14.72
C VAL A 30 -5.07 -17.00 -15.23
N VAL A 31 -6.23 -17.18 -15.84
CA VAL A 31 -6.56 -18.45 -16.49
C VAL A 31 -5.67 -18.63 -17.73
N TYR A 32 -4.87 -19.68 -17.72
CA TYR A 32 -3.98 -20.11 -18.80
C TYR A 32 -4.23 -21.60 -19.06
N HIS A 33 -4.62 -21.96 -20.29
CA HIS A 33 -5.07 -23.32 -20.66
C HIS A 33 -6.08 -23.95 -19.68
N GLY A 34 -7.02 -23.15 -19.17
CA GLY A 34 -8.06 -23.61 -18.24
C GLY A 34 -7.63 -23.76 -16.78
N GLN A 35 -6.37 -23.47 -16.44
CA GLN A 35 -5.88 -23.49 -15.05
C GLN A 35 -5.46 -22.09 -14.58
N GLN A 36 -5.62 -21.81 -13.28
CA GLN A 36 -5.17 -20.55 -12.69
C GLN A 36 -3.66 -20.57 -12.48
N THR A 37 -2.94 -19.78 -13.29
CA THR A 37 -1.48 -19.68 -13.24
C THR A 37 -1.07 -18.28 -12.82
N PRO A 38 -0.04 -18.10 -11.96
CA PRO A 38 0.49 -16.78 -11.62
C PRO A 38 0.93 -16.02 -12.88
N LEU A 39 0.56 -14.74 -12.99
CA LEU A 39 0.86 -13.92 -14.17
C LEU A 39 2.37 -13.86 -14.49
N LYS A 40 3.22 -13.89 -13.45
CA LYS A 40 4.68 -13.89 -13.56
C LYS A 40 5.26 -15.04 -14.38
N HIS A 41 4.58 -16.18 -14.45
CA HIS A 41 5.09 -17.35 -15.17
C HIS A 41 4.73 -17.32 -16.66
N ILE A 42 3.72 -16.55 -17.05
CA ILE A 42 3.17 -16.52 -18.40
C ILE A 42 3.50 -15.22 -19.15
N ALA A 43 3.98 -14.19 -18.44
CA ALA A 43 4.27 -12.88 -19.01
C ALA A 43 5.39 -12.15 -18.26
N PHE A 44 6.13 -11.32 -19.00
CA PHE A 44 7.03 -10.33 -18.43
C PHE A 44 6.27 -9.08 -18.01
N VAL A 45 6.33 -8.72 -16.72
CA VAL A 45 5.66 -7.55 -16.16
C VAL A 45 6.68 -6.46 -15.91
N SER A 46 6.44 -5.27 -16.45
CA SER A 46 7.28 -4.09 -16.28
C SER A 46 6.45 -2.85 -16.03
N LYS A 47 7.00 -1.90 -15.27
CA LYS A 47 6.36 -0.62 -15.02
C LYS A 47 6.87 0.42 -16.01
N LYS A 48 5.96 1.17 -16.63
CA LYS A 48 6.26 2.34 -17.45
C LYS A 48 5.44 3.53 -16.98
N ASP A 49 6.08 4.40 -16.21
CA ASP A 49 5.49 5.64 -15.70
C ASP A 49 4.18 5.37 -14.91
N HIS A 50 3.02 5.82 -15.43
CA HIS A 50 1.69 5.60 -14.84
C HIS A 50 0.96 4.33 -15.33
N ALA A 51 1.63 3.49 -16.10
CA ALA A 51 1.07 2.26 -16.65
C ALA A 51 1.95 1.04 -16.32
N ILE A 52 1.31 -0.13 -16.22
CA ILE A 52 2.02 -1.41 -16.16
C ILE A 52 1.89 -2.09 -17.51
N THR A 53 3.02 -2.44 -18.09
CA THR A 53 3.12 -3.21 -19.34
C THR A 53 3.32 -4.68 -19.01
N ILE A 54 2.52 -5.53 -19.64
CA ILE A 54 2.56 -6.97 -19.50
C ILE A 54 2.80 -7.53 -20.90
N ASP A 55 3.91 -8.23 -21.09
CA ASP A 55 4.33 -8.84 -22.34
C ASP A 55 4.22 -10.36 -22.21
N PRO A 56 3.14 -10.99 -22.69
CA PRO A 56 2.97 -12.44 -22.65
C PRO A 56 4.02 -13.15 -23.51
N TYR A 57 4.47 -14.32 -23.06
CA TYR A 57 5.35 -15.16 -23.89
C TYR A 57 4.61 -15.76 -25.10
N GLU A 58 3.30 -15.95 -24.97
CA GLU A 58 2.43 -16.47 -26.03
C GLU A 58 1.38 -15.42 -26.42
N VAL A 59 1.44 -15.00 -27.69
CA VAL A 59 0.64 -13.91 -28.28
C VAL A 59 -0.86 -14.20 -28.27
N GLU A 60 -1.24 -15.48 -28.35
CA GLU A 60 -2.64 -15.93 -28.38
C GLU A 60 -3.38 -15.61 -27.06
N PHE A 61 -2.65 -15.55 -25.95
CA PHE A 61 -3.20 -15.32 -24.62
C PHE A 61 -3.33 -13.84 -24.25
N THR A 62 -2.85 -12.91 -25.07
CA THR A 62 -2.88 -11.47 -24.80
C THR A 62 -4.29 -10.96 -24.47
N ASN A 63 -5.29 -11.34 -25.27
CA ASN A 63 -6.68 -10.92 -25.04
C ASN A 63 -7.28 -11.57 -23.80
N GLN A 64 -6.95 -12.83 -23.54
CA GLN A 64 -7.41 -13.55 -22.36
C GLN A 64 -6.84 -12.94 -21.08
N ILE A 65 -5.57 -12.56 -21.07
CA ILE A 65 -4.92 -11.86 -19.95
C ILE A 65 -5.59 -10.51 -19.71
N ALA A 66 -5.84 -9.72 -20.77
CA ALA A 66 -6.50 -8.43 -20.63
C ALA A 66 -7.92 -8.57 -20.04
N ASN A 67 -8.70 -9.56 -20.46
CA ASN A 67 -10.05 -9.80 -19.94
C ASN A 67 -10.04 -10.25 -18.48
N ASN A 68 -9.19 -11.22 -18.10
CA ASN A 68 -9.06 -11.64 -16.70
C ASN A 68 -8.69 -10.47 -15.77
N LEU A 69 -7.80 -9.58 -16.22
CA LEU A 69 -7.43 -8.39 -15.45
C LEU A 69 -8.60 -7.40 -15.28
N LYS A 70 -9.43 -7.23 -16.32
CA LYS A 70 -10.66 -6.44 -16.23
C LYS A 70 -11.65 -7.04 -15.24
N ASP A 71 -11.81 -8.35 -15.25
CA ASP A 71 -12.71 -9.06 -14.32
C ASP A 71 -12.25 -8.89 -12.86
N MET A 72 -10.95 -8.71 -12.63
CA MET A 72 -10.37 -8.37 -11.33
C MET A 72 -10.45 -6.88 -10.97
N GLY A 73 -11.07 -6.05 -11.82
CA GLY A 73 -11.24 -4.62 -11.59
C GLY A 73 -10.04 -3.76 -11.96
N PHE A 74 -9.08 -4.28 -12.74
CA PHE A 74 -8.01 -3.47 -13.33
C PHE A 74 -8.44 -2.89 -14.67
N ASN A 75 -8.03 -1.64 -14.95
CA ASN A 75 -8.24 -1.04 -16.27
C ASN A 75 -7.15 -1.52 -17.25
N ALA A 76 -7.28 -2.78 -17.69
CA ALA A 76 -6.37 -3.45 -18.61
C ALA A 76 -6.91 -3.44 -20.05
N TYR A 77 -6.05 -3.28 -21.04
CA TYR A 77 -6.40 -3.42 -22.45
C TYR A 77 -5.21 -3.94 -23.27
N ALA A 78 -5.50 -4.66 -24.35
CA ALA A 78 -4.47 -5.07 -25.30
C ALA A 78 -4.02 -3.85 -26.10
N PHE A 79 -2.76 -3.42 -25.91
CA PHE A 79 -2.17 -2.32 -26.68
C PHE A 79 -1.65 -2.79 -28.04
N SER A 80 -1.14 -4.03 -28.10
CA SER A 80 -0.76 -4.71 -29.34
C SER A 80 -1.05 -6.20 -29.22
N LYS A 81 -0.80 -6.97 -30.31
CA LYS A 81 -0.91 -8.43 -30.26
C LYS A 81 -0.04 -9.07 -29.17
N THR A 82 1.07 -8.43 -28.81
CA THR A 82 2.08 -8.97 -27.88
C THR A 82 2.15 -8.23 -26.55
N ARG A 83 1.26 -7.25 -26.30
CA ARG A 83 1.37 -6.37 -25.13
C ARG A 83 0.00 -5.99 -24.58
N VAL A 84 -0.17 -6.22 -23.28
CA VAL A 84 -1.28 -5.69 -22.47
C VAL A 84 -0.78 -4.50 -21.66
N VAL A 85 -1.59 -3.46 -21.56
CA VAL A 85 -1.32 -2.26 -20.75
C VAL A 85 -2.40 -2.16 -19.69
N VAL A 86 -1.98 -1.99 -18.43
CA VAL A 86 -2.85 -1.65 -17.31
C VAL A 86 -2.62 -0.18 -17.00
N ASN A 87 -3.59 0.65 -17.36
CA ASN A 87 -3.55 2.06 -17.00
C ASN A 87 -4.07 2.23 -15.59
N VAL A 88 -3.29 2.91 -14.75
CA VAL A 88 -3.80 3.39 -13.48
C VAL A 88 -3.93 4.89 -13.64
N PRO A 89 -5.16 5.41 -13.79
CA PRO A 89 -5.36 6.84 -13.89
C PRO A 89 -4.76 7.50 -12.65
N PRO A 90 -3.94 8.56 -12.80
CA PRO A 90 -3.54 9.34 -11.65
C PRO A 90 -4.80 9.93 -11.01
N PRO A 91 -4.87 9.99 -9.67
CA PRO A 91 -5.99 10.67 -9.01
C PRO A 91 -6.04 12.13 -9.50
N SER A 92 -7.26 12.64 -9.73
CA SER A 92 -7.47 14.05 -10.09
C SER A 92 -6.97 14.97 -8.97
N GLY A 93 -6.76 16.26 -9.26
CA GLY A 93 -6.25 17.22 -8.27
C GLY A 93 -7.10 17.27 -6.98
N ASP A 94 -8.42 17.15 -7.11
CA ASP A 94 -9.34 17.12 -5.96
C ASP A 94 -9.29 15.78 -5.22
N GLN A 95 -9.21 14.65 -5.94
CA GLN A 95 -9.00 13.34 -5.33
C GLN A 95 -7.67 13.26 -4.57
N LYS A 96 -6.59 13.85 -5.10
CA LYS A 96 -5.31 13.95 -4.39
C LYS A 96 -5.46 14.68 -3.06
N LYS A 97 -6.17 15.82 -3.03
CA LYS A 97 -6.41 16.58 -1.80
C LYS A 97 -7.18 15.77 -0.76
N GLU A 98 -8.22 15.04 -1.20
CA GLU A 98 -8.99 14.17 -0.32
C GLU A 98 -8.13 13.03 0.25
N ILE A 99 -7.32 12.38 -0.59
CA ILE A 99 -6.40 11.32 -0.16
C ILE A 99 -5.38 11.85 0.84
N ILE A 100 -4.77 13.01 0.58
CA ILE A 100 -3.80 13.63 1.49
C ILE A 100 -4.47 13.98 2.84
N SER A 101 -5.68 14.53 2.81
CA SER A 101 -6.44 14.84 4.02
C SER A 101 -6.74 13.57 4.83
N HIS A 102 -7.14 12.50 4.15
CA HIS A 102 -7.39 11.21 4.78
C HIS A 102 -6.13 10.60 5.39
N LEU A 103 -4.99 10.61 4.67
CA LEU A 103 -3.70 10.14 5.20
C LEU A 103 -3.28 10.91 6.45
N ARG A 104 -3.44 12.24 6.45
CA ARG A 104 -3.15 13.06 7.64
C ARG A 104 -4.02 12.69 8.84
N LYS A 105 -5.30 12.40 8.63
CA LYS A 105 -6.21 11.92 9.69
C LYS A 105 -5.74 10.58 10.25
N LEU A 106 -5.41 9.60 9.39
CA LEU A 106 -4.90 8.29 9.81
C LEU A 106 -3.60 8.42 10.62
N GLY A 107 -2.70 9.31 10.21
CA GLY A 107 -1.48 9.62 10.97
C GLY A 107 -1.77 10.16 12.36
N GLU A 108 -2.68 11.12 12.49
CA GLU A 108 -3.03 11.68 13.79
C GLU A 108 -3.74 10.66 14.70
N ASP A 109 -4.65 9.85 14.14
CA ASP A 109 -5.32 8.78 14.87
C ASP A 109 -4.32 7.75 15.43
N ALA A 110 -3.30 7.38 14.63
CA ALA A 110 -2.21 6.51 15.06
C ALA A 110 -1.39 7.13 16.21
N LYS A 111 -1.04 8.43 16.11
CA LYS A 111 -0.35 9.16 17.19
C LYS A 111 -1.17 9.24 18.47
N ILE A 112 -2.48 9.51 18.36
CA ILE A 112 -3.40 9.51 19.50
C ILE A 112 -3.44 8.13 20.15
N ALA A 113 -3.52 7.05 19.36
CA ALA A 113 -3.49 5.69 19.86
C ALA A 113 -2.17 5.38 20.60
N ILE A 114 -1.02 5.78 20.05
CA ILE A 114 0.29 5.63 20.71
C ILE A 114 0.34 6.38 22.05
N ARG A 115 -0.12 7.64 22.09
CA ARG A 115 -0.19 8.45 23.33
C ARG A 115 -1.13 7.82 24.37
N ASN A 116 -2.25 7.25 23.93
CA ASN A 116 -3.18 6.53 24.80
C ASN A 116 -2.57 5.23 25.36
N ILE A 117 -1.80 4.49 24.56
CA ILE A 117 -1.05 3.32 25.03
C ILE A 117 -0.04 3.73 26.10
N ARG A 118 0.72 4.82 25.89
CA ARG A 118 1.63 5.39 26.89
C ARG A 118 0.91 5.70 28.20
N LYS A 119 -0.25 6.39 28.13
CA LYS A 119 -1.05 6.72 29.32
C LYS A 119 -1.48 5.46 30.09
N LYS A 120 -1.96 4.43 29.39
CA LYS A 120 -2.37 3.16 29.99
C LYS A 120 -1.20 2.42 30.65
N HIS A 121 -0.01 2.44 30.04
CA HIS A 121 1.19 1.85 30.65
C HIS A 121 1.62 2.61 31.91
N ARG A 122 1.65 3.95 31.87
CA ARG A 122 1.99 4.77 33.05
C ARG A 122 1.04 4.53 34.23
N GLN A 123 -0.26 4.32 33.97
CA GLN A 123 -1.25 4.02 35.02
C GLN A 123 -1.06 2.66 35.69
N LYS A 124 -0.36 1.71 35.03
CA LYS A 124 -0.09 0.37 35.58
C LYS A 124 1.22 0.30 36.37
N LEU A 125 2.05 1.34 36.31
CA LEU A 125 3.33 1.40 37.00
C LEU A 125 3.16 2.01 38.39
N ASP A 126 3.79 1.39 39.38
CA ASP A 126 3.89 1.96 40.71
C ASP A 126 4.79 3.21 40.71
N LYS A 127 4.60 4.11 41.69
CA LYS A 127 5.30 5.40 41.78
C LYS A 127 6.82 5.30 41.71
N ASN A 128 7.41 4.22 42.24
CA ASN A 128 8.85 4.00 42.23
C ASN A 128 9.36 3.60 40.84
N ALA A 129 8.66 2.68 40.15
CA ALA A 129 8.98 2.27 38.79
C ALA A 129 8.77 3.41 37.78
N LEU A 130 7.75 4.26 38.01
CA LEU A 130 7.49 5.42 37.16
C LEU A 130 8.69 6.38 37.10
N LYS A 131 9.38 6.64 38.22
CA LYS A 131 10.53 7.56 38.26
C LYS A 131 11.71 7.11 37.39
N THR A 132 11.90 5.80 37.25
CA THR A 132 13.01 5.20 36.50
C THR A 132 12.64 4.86 35.07
N GLU A 133 11.39 4.48 34.80
CA GLU A 133 10.95 4.01 33.48
C GLU A 133 10.29 5.10 32.62
N ASP A 134 9.82 6.22 33.18
CA ASP A 134 9.09 7.24 32.40
C ASP A 134 9.94 7.83 31.27
N LYS A 135 11.25 8.00 31.47
CA LYS A 135 12.18 8.44 30.41
C LYS A 135 12.27 7.42 29.27
N LYS A 136 12.44 6.14 29.58
CA LYS A 136 12.52 5.07 28.58
C LYS A 136 11.21 4.93 27.80
N ILE A 137 10.08 5.01 28.50
CA ILE A 137 8.76 4.97 27.89
C ILE A 137 8.57 6.16 26.95
N GLN A 138 9.05 7.34 27.33
CA GLN A 138 9.00 8.54 26.52
C GLN A 138 9.83 8.40 25.25
N GLU A 139 11.10 7.98 25.36
CA GLU A 139 11.99 7.74 24.22
C GLU A 139 11.39 6.76 23.21
N VAL A 140 10.84 5.64 23.68
CA VAL A 140 10.15 4.67 22.83
C VAL A 140 8.91 5.30 22.18
N THR A 141 8.11 6.06 22.93
CA THR A 141 6.93 6.73 22.37
C THR A 141 7.32 7.70 21.25
N ASP A 142 8.40 8.46 21.44
CA ASP A 142 8.87 9.46 20.48
C ASP A 142 9.41 8.80 19.21
N SER A 143 10.09 7.65 19.31
CA SER A 143 10.52 6.89 18.13
C SER A 143 9.32 6.38 17.31
N TYR A 144 8.30 5.83 17.97
CA TYR A 144 7.07 5.39 17.28
C TYR A 144 6.30 6.54 16.64
N ILE A 145 6.30 7.73 17.24
CA ILE A 145 5.67 8.92 16.64
C ILE A 145 6.44 9.36 15.39
N ALA A 146 7.77 9.37 15.44
CA ALA A 146 8.61 9.70 14.29
C ALA A 146 8.39 8.72 13.13
N GLU A 147 8.31 7.41 13.44
CA GLU A 147 8.05 6.38 12.44
C GLU A 147 6.68 6.54 11.76
N VAL A 148 5.63 6.92 12.53
CA VAL A 148 4.32 7.27 11.95
C VAL A 148 4.44 8.44 10.96
N ASP A 149 5.19 9.47 11.31
CA ASP A 149 5.41 10.63 10.44
C ASP A 149 6.16 10.26 9.16
N GLU A 150 7.19 9.42 9.27
CA GLU A 150 7.94 8.93 8.11
C GLU A 150 7.04 8.13 7.15
N ILE A 151 6.23 7.20 7.68
CA ILE A 151 5.32 6.38 6.88
C ILE A 151 4.29 7.25 6.14
N ILE A 152 3.67 8.20 6.83
CA ILE A 152 2.65 9.07 6.24
C ILE A 152 3.27 10.01 5.19
N ASN A 153 4.40 10.64 5.49
CA ASN A 153 5.08 11.53 4.55
C ASN A 153 5.60 10.78 3.33
N GLY A 154 6.16 9.58 3.51
CA GLY A 154 6.56 8.70 2.41
C GLY A 154 5.39 8.35 1.50
N LYS A 155 4.22 8.06 2.09
CA LYS A 155 3.00 7.81 1.31
C LYS A 155 2.51 9.06 0.58
N ILE A 156 2.50 10.23 1.23
CA ILE A 156 2.08 11.48 0.60
C ILE A 156 3.00 11.83 -0.58
N SER A 157 4.31 11.65 -0.42
CA SER A 157 5.28 11.86 -1.51
C SER A 157 5.10 10.90 -2.68
N SER A 158 4.47 9.75 -2.46
CA SER A 158 4.20 8.75 -3.51
C SER A 158 2.93 9.04 -4.33
N LEU A 159 2.12 10.04 -3.96
CA LEU A 159 0.84 10.38 -4.62
C LEU A 159 0.98 11.31 -5.83
#